data_AF-A0AAP8KCJ3-F1
#
_entry.id   AF-A0AAP8KCJ3-F1
#
_cell.length_a   1.000
_cell.length_b   1.000
_cell.length_c   1.000
_cell.angle_alpha   90.00
_cell.angle_beta   90.00
_cell.angle_gamma   90.00
#
_symmetry.space_group_name_H-M   'P 1'
#
loop_
_entity.id
_entity.type
_entity.pdbx_description
1 polymer ?
#
loop_
_entity_poly.entity_id
_entity_poly.type
_entity_poly.pdbx_seq_one_letter_code
_entity_poly.pdbx_strand_id
1 'polypeptide(L)'
;MFIKNIYEGATYFHETNEIWYLFVVLMKEKDFYFDTFARKIDDMDHYQHAYFTTSGKVLDFNRKMDTHVVTLFRQIIKEQQTIFTEEIIMAKQTIFEKKIKSVSLQLGELMKANNDKEAWTKAGELNSLLKNEEAEKLPLDFLDQIRSELRSYYYINGEINKLHKQLYAKGNKLIELASF
;
A
#
# COMPACT_ATOMS: atom_id res chain seq x y z
N MET A 1 -10.14 0.35 -2.24
CA MET A 1 -9.50 -0.98 -2.16
C MET A 1 -9.85 -1.63 -0.83
N PHE A 2 -10.40 -2.85 -0.87
CA PHE A 2 -10.62 -3.67 0.33
C PHE A 2 -9.28 -4.09 0.94
N ILE A 3 -9.13 -3.92 2.25
CA ILE A 3 -7.96 -4.40 3.00
C ILE A 3 -8.31 -5.68 3.74
N LYS A 4 -9.27 -5.60 4.69
CA LYS A 4 -9.60 -6.69 5.61
C LYS A 4 -10.91 -6.39 6.34
N ASN A 5 -11.66 -7.44 6.71
CA ASN A 5 -12.71 -7.32 7.72
C ASN A 5 -12.07 -7.25 9.12
N ILE A 6 -12.26 -6.14 9.82
CA ILE A 6 -11.60 -5.86 11.11
C ILE A 6 -12.55 -6.00 12.31
N TYR A 7 -13.85 -6.17 12.07
CA TYR A 7 -14.82 -6.42 13.13
C TYR A 7 -16.05 -7.14 12.59
N GLU A 8 -16.48 -8.16 13.31
CA GLU A 8 -17.74 -8.86 13.10
C GLU A 8 -18.40 -9.10 14.45
N GLY A 9 -19.69 -8.75 14.57
CA GLY A 9 -20.42 -8.91 15.81
C GLY A 9 -21.92 -8.85 15.62
N ALA A 10 -22.65 -9.01 16.72
CA ALA A 10 -24.10 -8.86 16.76
C ALA A 10 -24.53 -7.99 17.95
N THR A 11 -25.65 -7.29 17.79
CA THR A 11 -26.27 -6.49 18.86
C THR A 11 -27.76 -6.77 18.92
N TYR A 12 -28.36 -6.56 20.10
CA TYR A 12 -29.80 -6.60 20.30
C TYR A 12 -30.32 -5.21 20.65
N PHE A 13 -31.21 -4.67 19.82
CA PHE A 13 -31.91 -3.42 20.10
C PHE A 13 -33.19 -3.72 20.88
N HIS A 14 -33.13 -3.49 22.20
CA HIS A 14 -34.26 -3.73 23.11
C HIS A 14 -35.52 -2.97 22.73
N GLU A 15 -35.38 -1.74 22.21
CA GLU A 15 -36.50 -0.85 21.88
C GLU A 15 -37.36 -1.40 20.72
N THR A 16 -36.73 -2.08 19.76
CA THR A 16 -37.41 -2.66 18.59
C THR A 16 -37.56 -4.17 18.65
N ASN A 17 -36.96 -4.82 19.67
CA ASN A 17 -36.87 -6.28 19.79
C ASN A 17 -36.19 -6.94 18.58
N GLU A 18 -35.11 -6.33 18.08
CA GLU A 18 -34.41 -6.78 16.87
C GLU A 18 -32.96 -7.15 17.16
N ILE A 19 -32.46 -8.21 16.51
CA ILE A 19 -31.05 -8.57 16.53
C ILE A 19 -30.43 -8.19 15.19
N TRP A 20 -29.25 -7.58 15.24
CA TRP A 20 -28.55 -7.08 14.07
C TRP A 20 -27.13 -7.64 14.00
N TYR A 21 -26.69 -8.01 12.81
CA TYR A 21 -25.29 -8.28 12.50
C TYR A 21 -24.59 -7.00 12.07
N LEU A 22 -23.34 -6.86 12.51
CA LEU A 22 -22.51 -5.67 12.34
C LEU A 22 -21.14 -6.07 11.80
N PHE A 23 -20.69 -5.34 10.78
CA PHE A 23 -19.38 -5.53 10.18
C PHE A 23 -18.67 -4.18 10.04
N VAL A 24 -17.37 -4.17 10.33
CA VAL A 24 -16.49 -3.04 10.01
C VAL A 24 -15.37 -3.55 9.12
N VAL A 25 -15.31 -3.00 7.92
CA VAL A 25 -14.31 -3.34 6.92
C VAL A 25 -13.32 -2.20 6.80
N LEU A 26 -12.03 -2.50 6.86
CA LEU A 26 -10.98 -1.54 6.57
C LEU A 26 -10.82 -1.37 5.07
N MET A 27 -10.97 -0.14 4.62
CA MET A 27 -10.82 0.25 3.23
C MET A 27 -9.66 1.25 3.07
N LYS A 28 -9.04 1.22 1.89
CA LYS A 28 -8.05 2.20 1.48
C LYS A 28 -8.36 2.73 0.09
N GLU A 29 -8.51 4.05 0.00
CA GLU A 29 -8.47 4.77 -1.28
C GLU A 29 -7.35 5.81 -1.21
N LYS A 30 -7.69 7.10 -1.16
CA LYS A 30 -6.73 8.15 -0.82
C LYS A 30 -6.28 8.01 0.62
N ASP A 31 -7.23 7.90 1.54
CA ASP A 31 -7.01 7.69 2.97
C ASP A 31 -7.61 6.35 3.42
N PHE A 32 -7.26 5.92 4.63
CA PHE A 32 -7.96 4.80 5.27
C PHE A 32 -9.30 5.27 5.78
N TYR A 33 -10.32 4.42 5.63
CA TYR A 33 -11.65 4.64 6.14
C TYR A 33 -12.30 3.30 6.48
N PHE A 34 -13.36 3.36 7.27
CA PHE A 34 -14.16 2.20 7.61
C PHE A 34 -15.40 2.15 6.75
N ASP A 35 -15.63 0.99 6.18
CA ASP A 35 -16.84 0.65 5.49
C ASP A 35 -17.69 -0.25 6.39
N THR A 36 -18.87 0.21 6.78
CA THR A 36 -19.67 -0.45 7.81
C THR A 36 -20.97 -0.99 7.23
N PHE A 37 -21.30 -2.22 7.63
CA PHE A 37 -22.48 -2.93 7.17
C PHE A 37 -23.27 -3.37 8.38
N ALA A 38 -24.57 -3.09 8.39
CA ALA A 38 -25.48 -3.60 9.37
C ALA A 38 -26.71 -4.20 8.69
N ARG A 39 -27.20 -5.31 9.23
CA ARG A 39 -28.48 -5.91 8.79
C ARG A 39 -29.16 -6.59 9.95
N LYS A 40 -30.47 -6.74 9.87
CA LYS A 40 -31.20 -7.57 10.82
C LYS A 40 -30.92 -9.05 10.56
N ILE A 41 -31.09 -9.89 11.58
CA ILE A 41 -30.98 -11.34 11.43
C ILE A 41 -32.14 -11.91 10.60
N ASP A 42 -33.33 -11.33 10.73
CA ASP A 42 -34.56 -11.77 10.05
C ASP A 42 -34.75 -11.15 8.66
N ASP A 43 -33.95 -10.14 8.30
CA ASP A 43 -33.95 -9.48 7.00
C ASP A 43 -32.55 -9.50 6.37
N MET A 44 -32.23 -10.65 5.77
CA MET A 44 -30.90 -10.94 5.23
C MET A 44 -30.60 -10.24 3.91
N ASP A 45 -31.63 -9.72 3.23
CA ASP A 45 -31.53 -9.10 1.91
C ASP A 45 -31.29 -7.58 1.97
N HIS A 46 -31.61 -6.93 3.10
CA HIS A 46 -31.48 -5.48 3.25
C HIS A 46 -30.36 -5.06 4.20
N TYR A 47 -29.21 -4.75 3.61
CA TYR A 47 -28.09 -4.14 4.34
C TYR A 47 -28.21 -2.61 4.39
N GLN A 48 -27.96 -2.07 5.57
CA GLN A 48 -27.63 -0.68 5.81
C GLN A 48 -26.13 -0.46 5.74
N HIS A 49 -25.73 0.70 5.21
CA HIS A 49 -24.35 0.93 4.78
C HIS A 49 -23.91 2.38 4.98
N ALA A 50 -22.78 2.57 5.66
CA ALA A 50 -22.22 3.90 5.88
C ALA A 50 -20.70 3.86 5.95
N TYR A 51 -20.08 4.95 5.50
CA TYR A 51 -18.64 5.12 5.55
C TYR A 51 -18.26 6.02 6.71
N PHE A 52 -17.20 5.64 7.43
CA PHE A 52 -16.67 6.39 8.55
C PHE A 52 -15.19 6.69 8.35
N THR A 53 -14.76 7.87 8.77
CA THR A 53 -13.34 8.12 9.03
C THR A 53 -12.81 7.15 10.09
N THR A 54 -11.48 7.03 10.17
CA THR A 54 -10.80 6.25 11.22
C THR A 54 -11.00 6.79 12.65
N SER A 55 -11.66 7.96 12.79
CA SER A 55 -12.05 8.58 14.06
C SER A 55 -13.54 8.42 14.40
N GLY A 56 -14.31 7.74 13.54
CA GLY A 56 -15.76 7.53 13.76
C GLY A 56 -16.66 8.66 13.26
N LYS A 57 -16.14 9.67 12.55
CA LYS A 57 -17.01 10.64 11.84
C LYS A 57 -17.57 10.00 10.57
N VAL A 58 -18.85 10.21 10.29
CA VAL A 58 -19.48 9.76 9.04
C VAL A 58 -18.91 10.56 7.87
N LEU A 59 -18.51 9.85 6.82
CA LEU A 59 -18.05 10.43 5.56
C LEU A 59 -19.21 10.57 4.58
N ASP A 60 -19.96 9.48 4.38
CA ASP A 60 -21.05 9.41 3.43
C ASP A 60 -21.97 8.21 3.75
N PHE A 61 -23.18 8.24 3.21
CA PHE A 61 -24.21 7.20 3.34
C PHE A 61 -24.52 6.61 1.96
N ASN A 62 -23.93 5.47 1.64
CA ASN A 62 -24.19 4.78 0.37
C ASN A 62 -25.59 4.15 0.34
N ARG A 63 -26.01 3.51 1.46
CA ARG A 63 -27.39 3.04 1.67
C ARG A 63 -27.84 3.49 3.04
N LYS A 64 -28.80 4.42 3.06
CA LYS A 64 -29.41 5.03 4.26
C LYS A 64 -29.30 4.11 5.49
N MET A 65 -28.46 4.50 6.43
CA MET A 65 -28.27 3.80 7.71
C MET A 65 -29.05 4.54 8.80
N ASP A 66 -29.74 3.79 9.65
CA ASP A 66 -30.51 4.34 10.75
C ASP A 66 -29.59 5.06 11.74
N THR A 67 -30.10 6.15 12.36
CA THR A 67 -29.31 6.98 13.28
C THR A 67 -28.83 6.19 14.51
N HIS A 68 -29.60 5.22 15.00
CA HIS A 68 -29.21 4.37 16.12
C HIS A 68 -28.06 3.44 15.73
N VAL A 69 -28.12 2.86 14.52
CA VAL A 69 -27.06 2.01 13.97
C VAL A 69 -25.78 2.81 13.72
N VAL A 70 -25.90 4.04 13.20
CA VAL A 70 -24.77 4.98 13.05
C VAL A 70 -24.13 5.26 14.41
N THR A 71 -24.95 5.54 15.43
CA THR A 71 -24.46 5.83 16.79
C THR A 71 -23.74 4.62 17.39
N LEU A 72 -24.26 3.42 17.17
CA LEU A 72 -23.60 2.19 17.58
C LEU A 72 -22.25 2.00 16.89
N PHE A 73 -22.13 2.21 15.58
CA PHE A 73 -20.83 2.12 14.91
C PHE A 73 -19.83 3.16 15.41
N ARG A 74 -20.27 4.38 15.75
CA ARG A 74 -19.40 5.37 16.38
C ARG A 74 -18.86 4.86 17.72
N GLN A 75 -19.70 4.21 18.51
CA GLN A 75 -19.29 3.62 19.78
C GLN A 75 -18.32 2.46 19.57
N ILE A 76 -18.61 1.52 18.67
CA ILE A 76 -17.74 0.40 18.33
C ILE A 76 -16.37 0.90 17.87
N ILE A 77 -16.33 1.88 16.96
CA ILE A 77 -15.06 2.45 16.47
C ILE A 77 -14.27 3.07 17.62
N LYS A 78 -14.93 3.79 18.53
CA LYS A 78 -14.29 4.39 19.70
C LYS A 78 -13.76 3.35 20.67
N GLU A 79 -14.52 2.30 20.95
CA GLU A 79 -14.15 1.22 21.87
C GLU A 79 -13.03 0.34 21.31
N GLN A 80 -13.06 0.08 20.00
CA GLN A 80 -12.08 -0.74 19.28
C GLN A 80 -10.91 0.07 18.71
N GLN A 81 -10.78 1.36 19.06
CA GLN A 81 -9.86 2.30 18.42
C GLN A 81 -8.41 1.79 18.40
N THR A 82 -7.95 1.21 19.50
CA THR A 82 -6.58 0.67 19.62
C THR A 82 -6.33 -0.45 18.61
N ILE A 83 -7.20 -1.45 18.59
CA ILE A 83 -7.11 -2.59 17.68
C ILE A 83 -7.20 -2.13 16.22
N PHE A 84 -8.15 -1.25 15.91
CA PHE A 84 -8.31 -0.74 14.55
C PHE A 84 -7.11 0.09 14.10
N THR A 85 -6.48 0.83 15.02
CA THR A 85 -5.26 1.60 14.72
C THR A 85 -4.08 0.67 14.41
N GLU A 86 -3.91 -0.42 15.17
CA GLU A 86 -2.90 -1.44 14.89
C GLU A 86 -3.11 -2.10 13.52
N GLU A 87 -4.35 -2.48 13.20
CA GLU A 87 -4.70 -3.03 11.88
C GLU A 87 -4.39 -2.05 10.73
N ILE A 88 -4.63 -0.75 10.93
CA ILE A 88 -4.25 0.28 9.95
C ILE A 88 -2.73 0.38 9.80
N ILE A 89 -1.97 0.30 10.89
CA ILE A 89 -0.50 0.34 10.85
C ILE A 89 0.03 -0.89 10.09
N MET A 90 -0.46 -2.08 10.39
CA MET A 90 -0.09 -3.32 9.68
C MET A 90 -0.47 -3.27 8.19
N ALA A 91 -1.64 -2.71 7.87
CA ALA A 91 -2.06 -2.51 6.48
C ALA A 91 -1.14 -1.55 5.74
N LYS A 92 -0.73 -0.43 6.36
CA LYS A 92 0.26 0.50 5.80
C LYS A 92 1.58 -0.19 5.51
N GLN A 93 2.11 -0.94 6.49
CA GLN A 93 3.35 -1.70 6.32
C GLN A 93 3.23 -2.70 5.15
N THR A 94 2.14 -3.46 5.09
CA THR A 94 1.90 -4.45 4.02
C THR A 94 1.84 -3.81 2.63
N ILE A 95 1.13 -2.68 2.50
CA ILE A 95 1.03 -1.95 1.22
C ILE A 95 2.41 -1.41 0.81
N PHE A 96 3.16 -0.87 1.78
CA PHE A 96 4.48 -0.31 1.52
C PHE A 96 5.49 -1.39 1.12
N GLU A 97 5.50 -2.53 1.82
CA GLU A 97 6.31 -3.70 1.47
C GLU A 97 6.00 -4.21 0.06
N LYS A 98 4.70 -4.31 -0.30
CA LYS A 98 4.28 -4.67 -1.67
C LYS A 98 4.80 -3.69 -2.71
N LYS A 99 4.83 -2.39 -2.40
CA LYS A 99 5.39 -1.37 -3.29
C LYS A 99 6.88 -1.58 -3.51
N ILE A 100 7.66 -1.80 -2.44
CA ILE A 100 9.10 -2.11 -2.55
C ILE A 100 9.31 -3.37 -3.40
N LYS A 101 8.57 -4.45 -3.15
CA LYS A 101 8.67 -5.70 -3.93
C LYS A 101 8.35 -5.46 -5.40
N SER A 102 7.29 -4.70 -5.71
CA SER A 102 6.90 -4.40 -7.08
C SER A 102 7.96 -3.58 -7.83
N VAL A 103 8.51 -2.54 -7.21
CA VAL A 103 9.58 -1.72 -7.81
C VAL A 103 10.86 -2.55 -7.99
N SER A 104 11.20 -3.40 -7.02
CA SER A 104 12.35 -4.30 -7.10
C SER A 104 12.22 -5.32 -8.25
N LEU A 105 11.02 -5.89 -8.43
CA LEU A 105 10.72 -6.80 -9.54
C LEU A 105 10.89 -6.08 -10.88
N GLN A 106 10.27 -4.90 -11.05
CA GLN A 106 10.37 -4.12 -12.27
C GLN A 106 11.83 -3.73 -12.59
N LEU A 107 12.61 -3.34 -11.58
CA LEU A 107 14.04 -3.08 -11.76
C LEU A 107 14.77 -4.33 -12.27
N GLY A 108 14.53 -5.49 -11.65
CA GLY A 108 15.15 -6.76 -12.08
C GLY A 108 14.77 -7.15 -13.51
N GLU A 109 13.51 -6.94 -13.92
CA GLU A 109 13.05 -7.18 -15.29
C GLU A 109 13.73 -6.26 -16.30
N LEU A 110 13.85 -4.96 -15.98
CA LEU A 110 14.55 -3.97 -16.81
C LEU A 110 16.04 -4.30 -16.97
N MET A 111 16.68 -4.73 -15.89
CA MET A 111 18.08 -5.18 -15.92
C MET A 111 18.25 -6.39 -16.86
N LYS A 112 17.36 -7.39 -16.77
CA LYS A 112 17.39 -8.56 -17.66
C LYS A 112 17.15 -8.21 -19.13
N ALA A 113 16.38 -7.15 -19.39
CA ALA A 113 16.11 -6.66 -20.74
C ALA A 113 17.21 -5.73 -21.29
N ASN A 114 18.27 -5.44 -20.53
CA ASN A 114 19.30 -4.44 -20.85
C ASN A 114 18.72 -3.03 -21.11
N ASN A 115 17.60 -2.69 -20.46
CA ASN A 115 17.01 -1.35 -20.57
C ASN A 115 17.63 -0.42 -19.51
N ASP A 116 18.90 -0.06 -19.72
CA ASP A 116 19.74 0.62 -18.71
C ASP A 116 19.16 1.95 -18.24
N LYS A 117 18.54 2.73 -19.14
CA LYS A 117 17.99 4.05 -18.83
C LYS A 117 16.79 3.97 -17.89
N GLU A 118 15.86 3.06 -18.17
CA GLU A 118 14.70 2.85 -17.32
C GLU A 118 15.11 2.16 -16.01
N ALA A 119 16.03 1.20 -16.07
CA ALA A 119 16.59 0.56 -14.88
C ALA A 119 17.20 1.59 -13.92
N TRP A 120 17.95 2.57 -14.43
CA TRP A 120 18.53 3.64 -13.61
C TRP A 120 17.46 4.46 -12.88
N THR A 121 16.41 4.85 -13.62
CA THR A 121 15.28 5.59 -13.05
C THR A 121 14.60 4.77 -11.96
N LYS A 122 14.40 3.47 -12.21
CA LYS A 122 13.73 2.57 -11.28
C LYS A 122 14.55 2.27 -10.03
N ALA A 123 15.86 2.15 -10.17
CA ALA A 123 16.80 2.06 -9.05
C ALA A 123 16.75 3.32 -8.16
N GLY A 124 16.63 4.51 -8.76
CA GLY A 124 16.42 5.76 -8.03
C GLY A 124 15.12 5.80 -7.24
N GLU A 125 14.02 5.31 -7.83
CA GLU A 125 12.73 5.13 -7.14
C GLU A 125 12.88 4.17 -5.95
N LEU A 126 13.51 3.00 -6.16
CA LEU A 126 13.74 2.01 -5.11
C LEU A 126 14.58 2.58 -3.96
N ASN A 127 15.68 3.27 -4.27
CA ASN A 127 16.52 3.92 -3.27
C ASN A 127 15.74 4.93 -2.41
N SER A 128 14.85 5.69 -3.05
CA SER A 128 14.01 6.68 -2.36
C SER A 128 13.01 5.99 -1.42
N LEU A 129 12.42 4.87 -1.83
CA LEU A 129 11.54 4.06 -0.98
C LEU A 129 12.29 3.49 0.23
N LEU A 130 13.50 2.96 0.03
CA LEU A 130 14.29 2.33 1.10
C LEU A 130 14.83 3.31 2.15
N LYS A 131 14.81 4.62 1.86
CA LYS A 131 15.18 5.73 2.77
C LYS A 131 13.97 6.35 3.46
N ASN A 132 12.75 5.96 3.09
CA ASN A 132 11.55 6.46 3.74
C ASN A 132 11.42 5.89 5.15
N GLU A 133 10.90 6.67 6.10
CA GLU A 133 10.62 6.24 7.48
C GLU A 133 9.67 5.04 7.55
N GLU A 134 8.75 4.88 6.58
CA GLU A 134 7.89 3.71 6.47
C GLU A 134 8.68 2.41 6.22
N ALA A 135 9.89 2.50 5.63
CA ALA A 135 10.76 1.36 5.42
C ALA A 135 11.34 0.84 6.73
N GLU A 136 11.66 1.71 7.70
CA GLU A 136 12.24 1.33 8.99
C GLU A 136 11.33 0.40 9.80
N LYS A 137 10.03 0.38 9.48
CA LYS A 137 9.02 -0.45 10.13
C LYS A 137 8.89 -1.84 9.49
N LEU A 138 9.64 -2.13 8.42
CA LEU A 138 9.66 -3.44 7.77
C LEU A 138 10.78 -4.33 8.32
N PRO A 139 10.71 -5.66 8.11
CA PRO A 139 11.75 -6.57 8.58
C PRO A 139 13.15 -6.19 8.05
N LEU A 140 14.13 -6.05 8.95
CA LEU A 140 15.47 -5.59 8.61
C LEU A 140 16.15 -6.49 7.57
N ASP A 141 16.06 -7.81 7.74
CA ASP A 141 16.64 -8.79 6.82
C ASP A 141 16.14 -8.63 5.38
N PHE A 142 14.85 -8.30 5.22
CA PHE A 142 14.27 -8.04 3.90
C PHE A 142 14.87 -6.78 3.28
N LEU A 143 14.98 -5.70 4.05
CA LEU A 143 15.52 -4.44 3.56
C LEU A 143 17.01 -4.55 3.21
N ASP A 144 17.79 -5.25 4.02
CA ASP A 144 19.22 -5.36 3.84
C ASP A 144 19.58 -6.18 2.59
N GLN A 145 18.81 -7.22 2.29
CA GLN A 145 18.95 -7.96 1.03
C GLN A 145 18.70 -7.04 -0.17
N ILE A 146 17.59 -6.28 -0.17
CA ILE A 146 17.26 -5.37 -1.28
C ILE A 146 18.31 -4.24 -1.40
N ARG A 147 18.77 -3.68 -0.28
CA ARG A 147 19.83 -2.65 -0.27
C ARG A 147 21.15 -3.20 -0.79
N SER A 148 21.48 -4.44 -0.47
CA SER A 148 22.70 -5.09 -0.97
C SER A 148 22.67 -5.20 -2.49
N GLU A 149 21.59 -5.74 -3.06
CA GLU A 149 21.43 -5.87 -4.52
C GLU A 149 21.41 -4.51 -5.23
N LEU A 150 20.75 -3.51 -4.64
CA LEU A 150 20.72 -2.16 -5.20
C LEU A 150 22.11 -1.50 -5.22
N ARG A 151 22.94 -1.71 -4.20
CA ARG A 151 24.33 -1.25 -4.18
C ARG A 151 25.15 -1.94 -5.28
N SER A 152 25.00 -3.26 -5.43
CA SER A 152 25.65 -4.03 -6.49
C SER A 152 25.25 -3.52 -7.88
N TYR A 153 23.96 -3.23 -8.09
CA TYR A 153 23.47 -2.61 -9.32
C TYR A 153 24.17 -1.28 -9.62
N TYR A 154 24.25 -0.37 -8.63
CA TYR A 154 24.91 0.93 -8.84
C TYR A 154 26.38 0.80 -9.19
N TYR A 155 27.09 -0.16 -8.59
CA TYR A 155 28.47 -0.46 -8.93
C TYR A 155 28.59 -0.93 -10.39
N ILE A 156 27.80 -1.94 -10.79
CA ILE A 156 27.82 -2.49 -12.15
C ILE A 156 27.48 -1.42 -13.19
N ASN A 157 26.45 -0.61 -12.94
CA ASN A 157 26.07 0.50 -13.82
C ASN A 157 27.19 1.55 -13.94
N GLY A 158 27.96 1.76 -12.86
CA GLY A 158 29.17 2.59 -12.89
C GLY A 158 30.24 2.04 -13.84
N GLU A 159 30.47 0.72 -13.81
CA GLU A 159 31.41 0.05 -14.71
C GLU A 159 30.95 0.10 -16.17
N ILE A 160 29.65 -0.15 -16.44
CA ILE A 160 29.06 -0.01 -17.78
C ILE A 160 29.29 1.40 -18.33
N ASN A 161 29.06 2.43 -17.53
CA ASN A 161 29.29 3.81 -17.93
C ASN A 161 30.76 4.12 -18.24
N LYS A 162 31.72 3.53 -17.50
CA LYS A 162 33.15 3.65 -17.83
C LYS A 162 33.44 3.03 -19.19
N LEU A 163 32.91 1.84 -19.47
CA LEU A 163 33.07 1.16 -20.75
C LEU A 163 32.46 1.96 -21.91
N HIS A 164 31.27 2.53 -21.74
CA HIS A 164 30.65 3.39 -22.74
C HIS A 164 31.51 4.61 -23.09
N LYS A 165 32.14 5.26 -22.09
CA LYS A 165 33.07 6.38 -22.33
C LYS A 165 34.30 5.94 -23.14
N GLN A 166 34.87 4.78 -22.83
CA GLN A 166 36.00 4.23 -23.57
C GLN A 166 35.63 3.89 -25.02
N LEU A 167 34.46 3.29 -25.23
CA LEU A 167 33.94 2.96 -26.56
C LEU A 167 33.72 4.23 -27.40
N TYR A 168 33.14 5.27 -26.78
CA TYR A 168 32.94 6.58 -27.42
C TYR A 168 34.27 7.20 -27.89
N ALA A 169 35.31 7.20 -27.04
CA ALA A 169 36.63 7.71 -27.41
C ALA A 169 37.26 6.93 -28.58
N LYS A 170 37.14 5.60 -28.59
CA LYS A 170 37.60 4.76 -29.72
C LYS A 170 36.83 5.06 -31.00
N GLY A 171 35.51 5.21 -30.90
CA GLY A 171 34.64 5.58 -32.02
C GLY A 171 35.03 6.92 -32.65
N ASN A 172 35.25 7.95 -31.82
CA ASN A 172 35.74 9.25 -32.29
C ASN A 172 37.07 9.12 -33.02
N LYS A 173 38.00 8.30 -32.51
CA LYS A 173 39.29 8.12 -33.18
C LYS A 173 39.16 7.47 -34.56
N LEU A 174 38.26 6.51 -34.72
CA LEU A 174 37.98 5.88 -36.02
C LEU A 174 37.36 6.87 -37.00
N ILE A 175 36.40 7.69 -36.55
CA ILE A 175 35.76 8.72 -37.38
C ILE A 175 36.80 9.75 -37.85
N GLU A 176 37.68 10.20 -36.95
CA GLU A 176 38.78 11.11 -37.27
C GLU A 176 39.68 10.54 -38.37
N LEU A 177 40.10 9.28 -38.23
CA LEU A 177 40.97 8.62 -39.21
C LEU A 177 40.30 8.40 -40.57
N ALA A 178 38.98 8.16 -40.60
CA ALA A 178 38.23 7.95 -41.83
C ALA A 178 37.83 9.25 -42.58
N SER A 179 37.94 10.40 -41.90
CA SER A 179 37.59 11.71 -42.46
C SER A 179 38.79 12.45 -43.08
N PHE A 180 39.96 11.80 -43.13
CA PHE A 180 41.15 12.21 -43.88
C PHE A 180 41.18 11.52 -45.25
#